data_AF-A0ABD5DGH5-F1
#
_entry.id   AF-A0ABD5DGH5-F1
#
_cell.length_a   1.000
_cell.length_b   1.000
_cell.length_c   1.000
_cell.angle_alpha   90.00
_cell.angle_beta   90.00
_cell.angle_gamma   90.00
#
_symmetry.space_group_name_H-M   'P 1'
#
loop_
_entity.id
_entity.type
_entity.pdbx_description
1 polymer ?
#
loop_
_entity_poly.entity_id
_entity_poly.type
_entity_poly.pdbx_seq_one_letter_code
_entity_poly.pdbx_strand_id
1 'polypeptide(L)'
;INGIASIEAISVGLSLALLYSWYDINNFILLAITSIVCGFLVWNFPKAKIFMGDVGSSFLGFLFAVLALYALKIDFKLFLAWIICLGVFIVDATFTIIRRILRGEKIYQAHRSHGY
;
A
#
# COMPACT_ATOMS: atom_id res chain seq x y z
N ILE A 1 3.44 -12.50 5.24
CA ILE A 1 2.14 -13.15 5.57
C ILE A 1 1.18 -12.82 4.43
N ASN A 2 0.38 -13.79 3.97
CA ASN A 2 -0.61 -13.52 2.92
C ASN A 2 -1.61 -12.47 3.43
N GLY A 3 -2.02 -11.53 2.58
CA GLY A 3 -3.00 -10.50 2.92
C GLY A 3 -2.43 -9.20 3.50
N ILE A 4 -1.17 -9.13 3.95
CA ILE A 4 -0.62 -7.89 4.56
C ILE A 4 -0.75 -6.69 3.62
N ALA A 5 -0.17 -6.77 2.41
CA ALA A 5 -0.21 -5.65 1.46
C ALA A 5 -1.64 -5.22 1.11
N SER A 6 -2.59 -6.17 1.11
CA SER A 6 -4.00 -5.88 0.86
C SER A 6 -4.66 -5.20 2.07
N ILE A 7 -4.41 -5.67 3.29
CA ILE A 7 -4.92 -5.07 4.53
C ILE A 7 -4.37 -3.65 4.69
N GLU A 8 -3.10 -3.43 4.41
CA GLU A 8 -2.47 -2.11 4.46
C GLU A 8 -3.03 -1.17 3.38
N ALA A 9 -3.21 -1.65 2.16
CA ALA A 9 -3.83 -0.83 1.11
C ALA A 9 -5.28 -0.47 1.45
N ILE A 10 -6.03 -1.38 2.08
CA ILE A 10 -7.40 -1.12 2.54
C ILE A 10 -7.40 -0.10 3.69
N SER A 11 -6.49 -0.23 4.66
CA SER A 11 -6.43 0.70 5.79
C SER A 11 -6.08 2.12 5.32
N VAL A 12 -5.07 2.26 4.47
CA VAL A 12 -4.69 3.54 3.85
C VAL A 12 -5.84 4.11 3.03
N GLY A 13 -6.45 3.31 2.17
CA GLY A 13 -7.56 3.71 1.31
C GLY A 13 -8.77 4.20 2.10
N LEU A 14 -9.19 3.49 3.15
CA LEU A 14 -10.30 3.88 4.02
C LEU A 14 -9.99 5.13 4.85
N SER A 15 -8.81 5.18 5.48
CA SER A 15 -8.42 6.33 6.30
C SER A 15 -8.39 7.63 5.49
N LEU A 16 -7.82 7.58 4.28
CA LEU A 16 -7.77 8.74 3.40
C LEU A 16 -9.13 9.05 2.78
N ALA A 17 -9.96 8.05 2.47
CA ALA A 17 -11.31 8.29 1.96
C ALA A 17 -12.16 9.03 3.00
N LEU A 18 -12.09 8.64 4.28
CA LEU A 18 -12.76 9.32 5.39
C LEU A 18 -12.25 10.75 5.56
N LEU A 19 -10.93 10.94 5.49
CA LEU A 19 -10.32 12.26 5.57
C LEU A 19 -10.78 13.14 4.41
N TYR A 20 -10.77 12.65 3.18
CA TYR A 20 -11.24 13.39 2.01
C TYR A 20 -12.74 13.74 2.12
N SER A 21 -13.57 12.83 2.64
CA SER A 21 -14.97 13.14 2.95
C SER A 21 -15.11 14.29 3.95
N TRP A 22 -14.25 14.35 4.98
CA TRP A 22 -14.28 15.44 5.95
C TRP A 22 -14.01 16.79 5.28
N TYR A 23 -13.04 16.85 4.36
CA TYR A 23 -12.71 18.07 3.62
C TYR A 23 -13.62 18.33 2.41
N ASP A 24 -14.71 17.59 2.23
CA ASP A 24 -15.60 17.65 1.06
C ASP A 24 -14.87 17.49 -0.29
N ILE A 25 -13.79 16.71 -0.30
CA ILE A 25 -13.00 16.39 -1.50
C ILE A 25 -13.49 15.07 -2.09
N ASN A 26 -13.59 14.99 -3.41
CA ASN A 26 -13.94 13.75 -4.10
C ASN A 26 -12.96 12.62 -3.75
N ASN A 27 -13.51 11.53 -3.20
CA ASN A 27 -12.77 10.35 -2.75
C ASN A 27 -13.12 9.08 -3.53
N PHE A 28 -13.81 9.20 -4.67
CA PHE A 28 -14.29 8.06 -5.46
C PHE A 28 -13.17 7.09 -5.82
N ILE A 29 -12.01 7.60 -6.24
CA ILE A 29 -10.84 6.78 -6.61
C ILE A 29 -10.35 5.97 -5.40
N LEU A 30 -10.31 6.56 -4.21
CA LEU A 30 -9.88 5.88 -2.99
C LEU A 30 -10.84 4.75 -2.62
N LEU A 31 -12.15 5.00 -2.68
CA LEU A 31 -13.18 3.99 -2.42
C LEU A 31 -13.15 2.87 -3.48
N ALA A 32 -12.93 3.21 -4.75
CA ALA A 32 -12.85 2.24 -5.84
C ALA A 32 -11.64 1.30 -5.65
N ILE A 33 -10.44 1.86 -5.42
CA ILE A 33 -9.23 1.07 -5.17
C ILE A 33 -9.41 0.19 -3.92
N THR A 34 -9.90 0.77 -2.82
CA THR A 34 -10.19 0.03 -1.59
C THR A 34 -11.13 -1.13 -1.85
N SER A 35 -12.21 -0.92 -2.61
CA SER A 35 -13.19 -1.97 -2.94
C SER A 35 -12.57 -3.08 -3.79
N ILE A 36 -11.74 -2.73 -4.76
CA ILE A 36 -11.00 -3.70 -5.59
C ILE A 36 -10.07 -4.55 -4.71
N VAL A 37 -9.33 -3.92 -3.80
CA VAL A 37 -8.41 -4.64 -2.90
C VAL A 37 -9.17 -5.49 -1.88
N CYS A 38 -10.32 -5.03 -1.37
CA CYS A 38 -11.22 -5.84 -0.55
C CYS A 38 -11.69 -7.10 -1.29
N GLY A 39 -12.11 -6.96 -2.56
CA GLY A 39 -12.49 -8.09 -3.39
C GLY A 39 -11.33 -9.07 -3.61
N PHE A 40 -10.12 -8.54 -3.84
CA PHE A 40 -8.91 -9.36 -3.96
C PHE A 40 -8.54 -10.07 -2.65
N LEU A 41 -8.70 -9.41 -1.49
CA LEU A 41 -8.33 -9.94 -0.18
C LEU A 41 -9.04 -11.28 0.12
N VAL A 42 -10.29 -11.46 -0.31
CA VAL A 42 -11.05 -12.71 -0.17
C VAL A 42 -10.34 -13.91 -0.81
N TRP A 43 -9.59 -13.68 -1.89
CA TRP A 43 -8.83 -14.71 -2.60
C TRP A 43 -7.38 -14.83 -2.12
N ASN A 44 -6.90 -13.83 -1.37
CA ASN A 44 -5.53 -13.75 -0.91
C ASN A 44 -5.37 -14.23 0.56
N PHE A 45 -6.35 -13.98 1.42
CA PHE A 45 -6.30 -14.27 2.86
C PHE A 45 -7.32 -15.35 3.28
N PRO A 46 -7.01 -16.26 4.22
CA PRO A 46 -5.71 -16.52 4.87
C PRO A 46 -4.81 -17.48 4.07
N LYS A 47 -5.39 -18.36 3.25
CA LYS A 47 -4.66 -19.22 2.31
C LYS A 47 -4.78 -18.63 0.91
N ALA A 48 -3.68 -18.07 0.41
CA ALA A 48 -3.68 -17.41 -0.90
C ALA A 48 -3.96 -18.39 -2.04
N LYS A 49 -5.09 -18.16 -2.74
CA LYS A 49 -5.41 -18.78 -4.03
C LYS A 49 -4.87 -17.94 -5.18
N ILE A 50 -4.89 -16.62 -5.00
CA ILE A 50 -4.34 -15.64 -5.93
C ILE A 50 -3.30 -14.81 -5.17
N PHE A 51 -2.10 -14.70 -5.74
CA PHE A 51 -1.03 -13.89 -5.20
C PHE A 51 -1.00 -12.52 -5.87
N MET A 52 -0.73 -11.48 -5.09
CA MET A 52 -0.62 -10.11 -5.62
C MET A 52 0.58 -9.99 -6.57
N GLY A 53 1.64 -10.74 -6.30
CA GLY A 53 2.89 -10.71 -7.06
C GLY A 53 3.58 -9.35 -7.01
N ASP A 54 4.71 -9.23 -7.71
CA ASP A 54 5.47 -7.97 -7.76
C ASP A 54 4.75 -6.91 -8.60
N VAL A 55 4.01 -7.34 -9.61
CA VAL A 55 3.24 -6.45 -10.49
C VAL A 55 2.12 -5.75 -9.72
N GLY A 56 1.32 -6.49 -8.96
CA GLY A 56 0.19 -5.93 -8.23
C GLY A 56 0.62 -5.02 -7.07
N SER A 57 1.65 -5.43 -6.33
CA SER A 57 2.16 -4.64 -5.19
C SER A 57 2.85 -3.36 -5.68
N SER A 58 3.67 -3.45 -6.73
CA SER A 58 4.35 -2.28 -7.30
C SER A 58 3.35 -1.32 -7.96
N PHE A 59 2.29 -1.82 -8.59
CA PHE A 59 1.22 -1.00 -9.13
C PHE A 59 0.50 -0.21 -8.04
N LEU A 60 0.11 -0.85 -6.93
CA LEU A 60 -0.55 -0.15 -5.81
C LEU A 60 0.36 0.89 -5.17
N GLY A 61 1.64 0.56 -4.94
CA GLY A 61 2.62 1.50 -4.40
C GLY A 61 2.80 2.72 -5.30
N PHE A 62 2.92 2.51 -6.61
CA PHE A 62 3.01 3.60 -7.59
C PHE A 62 1.74 4.45 -7.61
N LEU A 63 0.56 3.83 -7.64
CA LEU A 63 -0.73 4.53 -7.67
C LEU A 63 -0.91 5.42 -6.43
N PHE A 64 -0.61 4.90 -5.24
CA PHE A 64 -0.65 5.69 -4.01
C PHE A 64 0.38 6.81 -3.98
N ALA A 65 1.59 6.59 -4.51
CA ALA A 65 2.58 7.65 -4.63
C ALA A 65 2.10 8.80 -5.55
N VAL A 66 1.48 8.47 -6.69
CA VAL A 66 0.90 9.47 -7.60
C VAL A 66 -0.23 10.24 -6.93
N LEU A 67 -1.12 9.54 -6.21
CA LEU A 67 -2.22 10.19 -5.48
C LEU A 67 -1.73 11.09 -4.34
N ALA A 68 -0.67 10.70 -3.64
CA ALA A 68 -0.02 11.54 -2.63
C ALA A 68 0.55 12.83 -3.26
N LEU A 69 1.26 12.71 -4.39
CA LEU A 69 1.78 13.89 -5.13
C LEU A 69 0.65 14.76 -5.69
N TYR A 70 -0.48 14.18 -6.06
CA TYR A 70 -1.66 14.94 -6.45
C TYR A 70 -2.25 15.69 -5.25
N ALA A 71 -2.32 15.06 -4.07
CA ALA A 71 -2.78 15.69 -2.84
C ALA A 71 -1.92 16.91 -2.45
N LEU A 72 -0.62 16.86 -2.72
CA LEU A 72 0.30 17.99 -2.51
C LEU A 72 -0.10 19.24 -3.30
N LYS A 73 -0.69 19.07 -4.49
CA LYS A 73 -1.20 20.20 -5.30
C LYS A 73 -2.47 20.82 -4.72
N ILE A 74 -3.22 20.06 -3.93
CA ILE A 74 -4.48 20.51 -3.30
C ILE A 74 -4.18 21.17 -1.96
N ASP A 75 -3.50 20.45 -1.06
CA ASP A 75 -3.11 20.94 0.26
C ASP A 75 -1.89 20.17 0.77
N PHE A 76 -0.89 20.88 1.28
CA PHE A 76 0.28 20.30 1.92
C PHE A 76 -0.09 19.40 3.11
N LYS A 77 -1.15 19.71 3.86
CA LYS A 77 -1.63 18.89 4.99
C LYS A 77 -2.16 17.53 4.52
N LEU A 78 -2.83 17.48 3.36
CA LEU A 78 -3.29 16.23 2.76
C LEU A 78 -2.10 15.37 2.33
N PHE A 79 -1.07 15.99 1.75
CA PHE A 79 0.17 15.29 1.43
C PHE A 79 0.81 14.68 2.68
N LEU A 80 0.90 15.43 3.79
CA LEU A 80 1.41 14.88 5.05
C LEU A 80 0.55 13.71 5.55
N ALA A 81 -0.78 13.77 5.41
CA ALA A 81 -1.66 12.66 5.76
C ALA A 81 -1.34 11.41 4.93
N TRP A 82 -1.09 11.55 3.63
CA TRP A 82 -0.62 10.45 2.77
C TRP A 82 0.70 9.84 3.26
N ILE A 83 1.69 10.68 3.58
CA ILE A 83 2.99 10.21 4.09
C ILE A 83 2.84 9.46 5.42
N ILE A 84 1.99 9.94 6.32
CA ILE A 84 1.72 9.28 7.61
C ILE A 84 1.03 7.94 7.38
N CYS A 85 -0.03 7.89 6.57
CA CYS A 85 -0.75 6.65 6.27
C CYS A 85 0.14 5.61 5.57
N LEU A 86 0.97 6.05 4.61
CA LEU A 86 1.94 5.19 3.92
C LEU A 86 3.19 4.87 4.75
N GLY A 87 3.36 5.49 5.91
CA GLY A 87 4.55 5.33 6.75
C GLY A 87 4.81 3.87 7.11
N VAL A 88 3.76 3.09 7.40
CA VAL A 88 3.88 1.65 7.66
C VAL A 88 4.43 0.91 6.43
N PHE A 89 3.87 1.18 5.25
CA PHE A 89 4.31 0.60 3.97
C PHE A 89 5.79 0.91 3.67
N ILE A 90 6.18 2.16 3.88
CA ILE A 90 7.54 2.63 3.61
C ILE A 90 8.52 1.99 4.59
N VAL A 91 8.19 1.99 5.88
CA VAL A 91 9.06 1.42 6.92
C VAL A 91 9.21 -0.10 6.74
N ASP A 92 8.12 -0.83 6.51
CA ASP A 92 8.16 -2.28 6.32
C ASP A 92 8.98 -2.68 5.09
N ALA A 93 8.74 -2.02 3.95
CA ALA A 93 9.49 -2.27 2.72
C ALA A 93 10.97 -1.91 2.86
N THR A 94 11.28 -0.74 3.43
CA THR A 94 12.67 -0.27 3.62
C THR A 94 13.41 -1.20 4.59
N PHE A 95 12.79 -1.54 5.73
CA PHE A 95 13.39 -2.43 6.71
C PHE A 95 13.63 -3.83 6.12
N THR A 96 12.67 -4.36 5.36
CA THR A 96 12.82 -5.65 4.68
C THR A 96 13.99 -5.62 3.70
N ILE A 97 14.11 -4.57 2.87
CA ILE A 97 15.22 -4.42 1.92
C ILE A 97 16.56 -4.31 2.66
N ILE A 98 16.67 -3.45 3.68
CA ILE A 98 17.89 -3.29 4.47
C ILE A 98 18.31 -4.61 5.11
N ARG A 99 17.38 -5.35 5.72
CA ARG A 99 17.65 -6.65 6.34
C ARG A 99 18.16 -7.67 5.32
N ARG A 100 17.62 -7.68 4.09
CA ARG A 100 18.10 -8.57 3.01
C ARG A 100 19.50 -8.20 2.52
N ILE A 101 19.79 -6.91 2.39
CA ILE A 101 21.13 -6.40 2.04
C ILE A 101 22.15 -6.83 3.10
N LEU A 102 21.85 -6.61 4.38
CA LEU A 102 22.74 -6.97 5.50
C LEU A 102 23.00 -8.48 5.61
N ARG A 103 22.08 -9.32 5.11
CA ARG A 103 22.21 -10.78 5.06
C ARG A 103 22.93 -11.30 3.81
N GLY A 104 23.33 -10.41 2.89
CA GLY A 104 24.01 -10.79 1.64
C GLY A 104 23.10 -11.53 0.65
N GLU A 105 21.78 -11.44 0.81
CA GLU A 105 20.83 -12.09 -0.09
C GLU A 105 20.77 -11.36 -1.43
N LYS A 106 20.60 -12.12 -2.52
CA LYS A 106 20.44 -11.53 -3.87
C LYS A 106 19.13 -10.75 -3.94
N ILE A 107 19.24 -9.41 -3.93
CA ILE A 107 18.13 -8.45 -3.95
C ILE A 107 17.23 -8.65 -5.19
N TYR A 108 17.81 -9.09 -6.30
CA TYR A 108 17.14 -9.26 -7.59
C TYR A 108 16.49 -10.64 -7.81
N GLN A 109 16.67 -11.59 -6.87
CA GLN A 109 15.96 -12.87 -6.93
C GLN A 109 14.58 -12.73 -6.29
N ALA A 110 13.55 -13.03 -7.08
CA ALA A 110 12.18 -13.21 -6.59
C ALA A 110 12.20 -14.27 -5.50
N HIS A 111 11.87 -13.88 -4.27
CA HIS A 111 11.81 -14.82 -3.15
C HIS A 111 10.47 -14.71 -2.42
N ARG A 112 10.14 -15.73 -1.65
CA ARG A 112 8.90 -15.82 -0.88
C ARG A 112 9.00 -15.41 0.61
N SER A 113 10.16 -14.96 1.10
CA SER A 113 10.35 -14.67 2.54
C SER A 113 10.13 -13.19 2.88
N HIS A 114 8.89 -12.80 3.16
CA HIS A 114 8.69 -11.53 3.89
C HIS A 114 9.47 -11.61 5.21
N GLY A 115 10.23 -10.57 5.53
CA GLY A 115 11.16 -10.52 6.64
C GLY A 115 10.46 -10.50 7.99
N TYR A 116 9.89 -11.63 8.40
CA TYR A 116 9.87 -12.04 9.80
C TYR A 116 10.94 -13.12 9.97
#